data_AF-A0A8T0BD03-F1
#
_entry.id   AF-A0A8T0BD03-F1
#
_cell.length_a   1.000
_cell.length_b   1.000
_cell.length_c   1.000
_cell.angle_alpha   90.00
_cell.angle_beta   90.00
_cell.angle_gamma   90.00
#
_symmetry.space_group_name_H-M   'P 1'
#
loop_
_entity.id
_entity.type
_entity.pdbx_description
1 polymer ?
#
loop_
_entity_poly.entity_id
_entity_poly.type
_entity_poly.pdbx_seq_one_letter_code
_entity_poly.pdbx_strand_id
1 'polypeptide(L)'
;MNTSFSGLCCIGYISSLTAENTLCPHTAPSSASSAGHLGFSRAAFGANLAPLFQTLRLHGITESQHMEEMEKINVFPHAWLHLTFSNIIYSIHNGGNMHITNFSKQAVRFGMIMTREHCTRSVGLYGFYFLLRASRVGESEAFAFSIERLRHWDPVLSESCRTTQPFSMRSDRSVCYQISVQSCVTGEWQERTSGELNQVLGLSKRCCRSTVFTLDGVHVPALVMFSLAFPSA
;
A
#
# COMPACT_ATOMS: atom_id res chain seq x y z
N MET A 1 -14.45 8.85 -18.92
CA MET A 1 -14.61 9.07 -17.47
C MET A 1 -14.13 7.80 -16.77
N ASN A 2 -12.84 7.71 -16.44
CA ASN A 2 -12.24 6.55 -15.78
C ASN A 2 -11.74 6.99 -14.41
N THR A 3 -12.47 6.63 -13.37
CA THR A 3 -12.04 6.74 -11.97
C THR A 3 -11.01 5.63 -11.70
N SER A 4 -9.76 6.03 -11.48
CA SER A 4 -8.67 5.14 -11.13
C SER A 4 -8.84 4.66 -9.69
N PHE A 5 -9.21 3.39 -9.53
CA PHE A 5 -9.33 2.71 -8.24
C PHE A 5 -7.94 2.41 -7.65
N SER A 6 -7.46 3.26 -6.75
CA SER A 6 -6.26 3.01 -5.94
C SER A 6 -6.57 2.26 -4.62
N GLY A 7 -7.83 2.24 -4.18
CA GLY A 7 -8.29 1.61 -2.92
C GLY A 7 -8.72 0.14 -3.01
N LEU A 8 -8.78 -0.47 -4.20
CA LEU A 8 -9.28 -1.85 -4.38
C LEU A 8 -8.35 -2.94 -3.84
N CYS A 9 -7.11 -2.64 -3.47
CA CYS A 9 -6.19 -3.69 -3.00
C CYS A 9 -6.57 -4.23 -1.61
N CYS A 10 -7.19 -3.42 -0.75
CA CYS A 10 -7.75 -3.88 0.53
C CYS A 10 -9.16 -4.46 0.40
N ILE A 11 -9.95 -3.99 -0.57
CA ILE A 11 -11.35 -4.42 -0.74
C ILE A 11 -11.44 -5.74 -1.52
N GLY A 12 -10.58 -5.94 -2.54
CA GLY A 12 -10.59 -7.15 -3.37
C GLY A 12 -10.38 -8.44 -2.58
N TYR A 13 -9.56 -8.38 -1.53
CA TYR A 13 -9.28 -9.52 -0.64
C TYR A 13 -10.47 -9.86 0.27
N ILE A 14 -11.27 -8.86 0.66
CA ILE A 14 -12.46 -9.07 1.50
C ILE A 14 -13.60 -9.68 0.66
N SER A 15 -13.75 -9.26 -0.60
CA SER A 15 -14.78 -9.80 -1.51
C SER A 15 -14.56 -11.25 -1.96
N SER A 16 -13.31 -11.74 -2.04
CA SER A 16 -13.06 -13.15 -2.41
C SER A 16 -13.35 -14.12 -1.26
N LEU A 17 -13.10 -13.72 -0.01
CA LEU A 17 -13.40 -14.50 1.19
C LEU A 17 -14.92 -14.74 1.38
N THR A 18 -15.76 -13.82 0.89
CA THR A 18 -17.23 -14.01 0.92
C THR A 18 -17.76 -14.93 -0.18
N ALA A 19 -17.01 -15.16 -1.26
CA ALA A 19 -17.48 -15.96 -2.40
C ALA A 19 -17.22 -17.47 -2.25
N GLU A 20 -16.18 -17.86 -1.49
CA GLU A 20 -15.75 -19.26 -1.38
C GLU A 20 -16.53 -20.10 -0.34
N ASN A 21 -17.47 -19.52 0.40
CA ASN A 21 -18.30 -20.23 1.38
C ASN A 21 -19.74 -20.50 0.90
N THR A 22 -19.92 -20.85 -0.38
CA THR A 22 -21.22 -21.28 -0.90
C THR A 22 -21.20 -22.78 -1.22
N LEU A 23 -21.49 -23.61 -0.21
CA LEU A 23 -21.90 -25.01 -0.37
C LEU A 23 -23.38 -25.11 0.05
N CYS A 24 -24.25 -25.36 -0.94
CA CYS A 24 -25.68 -25.67 -0.81
C CYS A 24 -25.92 -27.20 -0.79
N PRO A 25 -27.15 -27.74 -0.59
CA PRO A 25 -28.39 -27.19 0.00
C PRO A 25 -28.98 -28.11 1.10
N HIS A 26 -29.99 -27.67 1.85
CA HIS A 26 -31.28 -28.38 2.01
C HIS A 26 -32.24 -27.61 2.94
N THR A 27 -33.51 -27.53 2.50
CA THR A 27 -34.75 -27.18 3.22
C THR A 27 -35.08 -25.68 3.44
N ALA A 28 -35.96 -25.17 2.57
CA ALA A 28 -36.87 -24.03 2.82
C ALA A 28 -38.13 -24.53 3.57
N PRO A 29 -39.08 -23.71 4.10
CA PRO A 29 -39.37 -22.28 3.83
C PRO A 29 -39.58 -21.41 5.11
N SER A 30 -39.51 -20.07 5.08
CA SER A 30 -40.65 -19.19 4.77
C SER A 30 -40.28 -17.70 4.92
N SER A 31 -40.77 -16.89 3.97
CA SER A 31 -41.13 -15.45 4.00
C SER A 31 -40.50 -14.50 5.02
N ALA A 32 -39.80 -13.46 4.54
CA ALA A 32 -40.32 -12.08 4.46
C ALA A 32 -39.21 -11.10 4.05
N SER A 33 -39.55 -10.20 3.15
CA SER A 33 -38.72 -9.10 2.66
C SER A 33 -38.52 -8.01 3.71
N SER A 34 -37.35 -7.38 3.74
CA SER A 34 -37.17 -5.97 3.33
C SER A 34 -35.87 -5.35 3.89
N ALA A 35 -35.33 -4.43 3.07
CA ALA A 35 -34.32 -3.42 3.38
C ALA A 35 -32.88 -3.91 3.70
N GLY A 36 -32.09 -4.08 2.64
CA GLY A 36 -30.64 -4.20 2.69
C GLY A 36 -29.97 -2.91 3.17
N HIS A 37 -29.74 -2.81 4.47
CA HIS A 37 -28.62 -2.08 5.05
C HIS A 37 -27.70 -3.13 5.65
N LEU A 38 -26.69 -3.54 4.89
CA LEU A 38 -25.54 -4.29 5.42
C LEU A 38 -24.63 -3.33 6.19
N GLY A 39 -25.18 -2.77 7.27
CA GLY A 39 -24.37 -2.27 8.37
C GLY A 39 -23.84 -3.49 9.10
N PHE A 40 -22.51 -3.64 9.14
CA PHE A 40 -21.85 -4.70 9.92
C PHE A 40 -22.07 -4.40 11.40
N SER A 41 -23.24 -4.77 11.92
CA SER A 41 -23.63 -4.57 13.30
C SER A 41 -22.69 -5.37 14.20
N ARG A 42 -22.22 -4.67 15.24
CA ARG A 42 -21.35 -5.11 16.32
C ARG A 42 -22.00 -6.20 17.19
N ALA A 43 -22.35 -7.34 16.60
CA ALA A 43 -22.94 -8.48 17.27
C ALA A 43 -22.20 -9.76 16.86
N ALA A 44 -21.54 -10.41 17.83
CA ALA A 44 -20.88 -11.72 17.83
C ALA A 44 -19.86 -12.06 16.72
N PHE A 45 -20.16 -11.78 15.45
CA PHE A 45 -19.30 -12.06 14.30
C PHE A 45 -18.07 -11.13 14.21
N GLY A 46 -18.24 -9.85 14.56
CA GLY A 46 -17.14 -8.86 14.52
C GLY A 46 -16.03 -9.12 15.54
N ALA A 47 -16.32 -9.77 16.67
CA ALA A 47 -15.32 -10.12 17.68
C ALA A 47 -14.36 -11.23 17.18
N ASN A 48 -14.88 -12.18 16.39
CA ASN A 48 -14.09 -13.28 15.81
C ASN A 48 -13.14 -12.80 14.70
N LEU A 49 -13.46 -11.67 14.06
CA LEU A 49 -12.62 -11.04 13.04
C LEU A 49 -11.65 -10.00 13.62
N ALA A 50 -11.72 -9.70 14.92
CA ALA A 50 -10.83 -8.74 15.57
C ALA A 50 -9.33 -9.07 15.38
N PRO A 51 -8.87 -10.34 15.45
CA PRO A 51 -7.49 -10.69 15.14
C PRO A 51 -7.12 -10.37 13.68
N LEU A 52 -8.06 -10.57 12.75
CA LEU A 52 -7.88 -10.26 11.33
C LEU A 52 -7.85 -8.75 11.07
N PHE A 53 -8.64 -7.96 11.80
CA PHE A 53 -8.54 -6.50 11.75
C PHE A 53 -7.28 -5.96 12.42
N GLN A 54 -6.71 -6.67 13.39
CA GLN A 54 -5.41 -6.35 14.00
C GLN A 54 -4.23 -6.66 13.07
N THR A 55 -4.36 -7.63 12.16
CA THR A 55 -3.36 -7.89 11.12
C THR A 55 -3.48 -6.93 9.94
N LEU A 56 -4.66 -6.36 9.70
CA LEU A 56 -4.87 -5.30 8.71
C LEU A 56 -4.14 -4.03 9.10
N ARG A 57 -3.08 -3.75 8.34
CA ARG A 57 -2.25 -2.57 8.54
C ARG A 57 -2.80 -1.39 7.76
N LEU A 58 -3.35 -0.41 8.49
CA LEU A 58 -3.94 0.81 7.95
C LEU A 58 -2.92 1.84 7.40
N HIS A 59 -1.62 1.50 7.31
CA HIS A 59 -0.59 2.44 6.84
C HIS A 59 -0.73 2.84 5.37
N GLY A 60 -1.60 2.19 4.59
CA GLY A 60 -1.95 2.62 3.23
C GLY A 60 -2.86 3.86 3.20
N ILE A 61 -3.41 4.26 4.34
CA ILE A 61 -4.13 5.52 4.47
C ILE A 61 -3.11 6.64 4.59
N THR A 62 -2.94 7.37 3.50
CA THR A 62 -2.07 8.54 3.42
C THR A 62 -2.82 9.83 3.13
N GLU A 63 -4.13 9.76 2.86
CA GLU A 63 -4.96 10.86 2.40
C GLU A 63 -6.26 10.96 3.21
N SER A 64 -6.82 12.17 3.33
CA SER A 64 -8.06 12.41 4.06
C SER A 64 -9.26 11.69 3.45
N GLN A 65 -9.32 11.57 2.12
CA GLN A 65 -10.39 10.86 1.42
C GLN A 65 -10.47 9.37 1.85
N HIS A 66 -9.31 8.71 2.00
CA HIS A 66 -9.29 7.33 2.49
C HIS A 66 -9.89 7.22 3.90
N MET A 67 -9.84 8.28 4.71
CA MET A 67 -10.44 8.28 6.04
C MET A 67 -11.95 8.42 6.02
N GLU A 68 -12.48 9.31 5.17
CA GLU A 68 -13.93 9.44 5.00
C GLU A 68 -14.56 8.12 4.52
N GLU A 69 -13.87 7.39 3.65
CA GLU A 69 -14.30 6.06 3.19
C GLU A 69 -14.27 5.04 4.33
N MET A 70 -13.21 5.04 5.14
CA MET A 70 -13.06 4.09 6.26
C MET A 70 -14.06 4.33 7.39
N GLU A 71 -14.41 5.59 7.64
CA GLU A 71 -15.47 5.96 8.59
C GLU A 71 -16.84 5.49 8.09
N LYS A 72 -17.13 5.65 6.79
CA LYS A 72 -18.37 5.15 6.17
C LYS A 72 -18.50 3.62 6.24
N ILE A 73 -17.38 2.90 6.11
CA ILE A 73 -17.34 1.43 6.19
C ILE A 73 -17.61 0.94 7.64
N ASN A 74 -17.32 1.75 8.65
CA ASN A 74 -17.60 1.49 10.07
C ASN A 74 -17.11 0.12 10.59
N VAL A 75 -15.96 -0.33 10.09
CA VAL A 75 -15.36 -1.63 10.47
C VAL A 75 -14.31 -1.47 11.59
N PHE A 76 -13.67 -0.31 11.70
CA PHE A 76 -12.56 -0.08 12.63
C PHE A 76 -12.99 0.73 13.85
N PRO A 77 -12.37 0.49 15.03
CA PRO A 77 -12.59 1.34 16.20
C PRO A 77 -12.23 2.81 15.90
N HIS A 78 -13.12 3.73 16.23
CA HIS A 78 -12.93 5.16 15.94
C HIS A 78 -11.64 5.73 16.55
N ALA A 79 -11.25 5.26 17.75
CA ALA A 79 -10.00 5.65 18.40
C ALA A 79 -8.75 5.30 17.56
N TRP A 80 -8.77 4.20 16.81
CA TRP A 80 -7.64 3.79 15.95
C TRP A 80 -7.54 4.68 14.71
N LEU A 81 -8.69 5.03 14.12
CA LEU A 81 -8.73 5.97 13.00
C LEU A 81 -8.24 7.36 13.44
N HIS A 82 -8.70 7.85 14.59
CA HIS A 82 -8.30 9.13 15.14
C HIS A 82 -6.78 9.19 15.45
N LEU A 83 -6.22 8.12 16.01
CA LEU A 83 -4.78 8.02 16.25
C LEU A 83 -3.99 8.01 14.93
N THR A 84 -4.44 7.23 13.94
CA THR A 84 -3.82 7.17 12.61
C THR A 84 -3.82 8.55 11.95
N PHE A 85 -4.95 9.25 12.01
CA PHE A 85 -5.09 10.60 11.46
C PHE A 85 -4.18 11.60 12.17
N SER A 86 -4.15 11.59 13.50
CA SER A 86 -3.28 12.45 14.30
C SER A 86 -1.81 12.28 13.91
N ASN A 87 -1.37 11.04 13.68
CA ASN A 87 0.00 10.74 13.26
C ASN A 87 0.30 11.24 11.84
N ILE A 88 -0.64 11.11 10.91
CA ILE A 88 -0.51 11.64 9.54
C ILE A 88 -0.38 13.16 9.57
N ILE A 89 -1.29 13.85 10.26
CA ILE A 89 -1.30 15.31 10.37
C ILE A 89 -0.04 15.81 11.04
N TYR A 90 0.37 15.19 12.15
CA TYR A 90 1.63 15.50 12.82
C TYR A 90 2.84 15.33 11.88
N SER A 91 2.88 14.25 11.10
CA SER A 91 3.98 14.01 10.16
C SER A 91 4.02 15.09 9.07
N ILE A 92 2.86 15.48 8.52
CA ILE A 92 2.75 16.54 7.52
C ILE A 92 3.25 17.88 8.07
N HIS A 93 2.80 18.27 9.28
CA HIS A 93 3.23 19.51 9.92
C HIS A 93 4.73 19.51 10.24
N ASN A 94 5.32 18.35 10.50
CA ASN A 94 6.77 18.19 10.73
C ASN A 94 7.57 17.89 9.46
N GLY A 95 7.12 18.42 8.30
CA GLY A 95 7.86 18.31 7.04
C GLY A 95 7.96 16.87 6.50
N GLY A 96 7.00 16.02 6.87
CA GLY A 96 6.91 14.60 6.55
C GLY A 96 7.64 13.67 7.53
N ASN A 97 8.22 14.18 8.63
CA ASN A 97 8.96 13.34 9.58
C ASN A 97 8.00 12.43 10.35
N MET A 98 8.26 11.13 10.32
CA MET A 98 7.48 10.13 11.04
C MET A 98 8.17 9.77 12.35
N HIS A 99 7.39 9.61 13.41
CA HIS A 99 7.87 9.03 14.67
C HIS A 99 7.89 7.51 14.56
N ILE A 100 9.01 6.95 14.10
CA ILE A 100 9.17 5.52 13.84
C ILE A 100 9.99 4.89 14.96
N THR A 101 9.37 3.99 15.72
CA THR A 101 10.03 3.11 16.71
C THR A 101 10.14 1.68 16.22
N ASN A 102 9.25 1.27 15.31
CA ASN A 102 9.25 -0.06 14.71
C ASN A 102 8.88 0.03 13.23
N PHE A 103 9.88 -0.05 12.36
CA PHE A 103 9.69 0.06 10.91
C PHE A 103 8.67 -0.96 10.38
N SER A 104 8.79 -2.23 10.79
CA SER A 104 7.85 -3.28 10.36
C SER A 104 6.39 -2.95 10.69
N LYS A 105 6.11 -2.19 11.76
CA LYS A 105 4.75 -1.84 12.18
C LYS A 105 4.30 -0.44 11.76
N GLN A 106 5.18 0.43 11.27
CA GLN A 106 4.85 1.83 11.04
C GLN A 106 5.18 2.32 9.62
N ALA A 107 5.95 1.54 8.86
CA ALA A 107 6.20 1.85 7.46
C ALA A 107 4.91 1.82 6.63
N VAL A 108 4.76 2.83 5.78
CA VAL A 108 3.71 2.93 4.76
C VAL A 108 4.04 1.96 3.63
N ARG A 109 3.04 1.20 3.18
CA ARG A 109 3.24 0.11 2.22
C ARG A 109 2.55 0.39 0.91
N PHE A 110 3.30 0.26 -0.16
CA PHE A 110 2.81 0.34 -1.53
C PHE A 110 3.02 -1.00 -2.22
N GLY A 111 1.93 -1.68 -2.56
CA GLY A 111 1.96 -2.94 -3.29
C GLY A 111 1.85 -2.75 -4.80
N MET A 112 2.44 -3.63 -5.59
CA MET A 112 2.16 -3.76 -7.02
C MET A 112 2.27 -5.22 -7.44
N ILE A 113 1.37 -5.66 -8.34
CA ILE A 113 1.43 -7.00 -8.90
C ILE A 113 2.27 -6.92 -10.17
N MET A 114 3.38 -7.64 -10.18
CA MET A 114 4.22 -7.82 -11.34
C MET A 114 3.61 -8.93 -12.19
N THR A 115 3.13 -8.57 -13.39
CA THR A 115 2.58 -9.50 -14.40
C THR A 115 3.33 -9.45 -15.72
N ARG A 116 4.22 -8.48 -15.89
CA ARG A 116 4.96 -8.18 -17.11
C ARG A 116 6.44 -8.02 -16.79
N GLU A 117 7.24 -7.98 -17.84
CA GLU A 117 8.68 -7.73 -17.76
C GLU A 117 9.03 -6.35 -17.22
N HIS A 118 8.14 -5.37 -17.39
CA HIS A 118 8.29 -4.02 -16.87
C HIS A 118 7.00 -3.54 -16.19
N CYS A 119 7.10 -3.19 -14.92
CA CYS A 119 6.00 -2.64 -14.14
C CYS A 119 6.48 -1.41 -13.37
N THR A 120 5.68 -0.33 -13.42
CA THR A 120 5.96 0.90 -12.68
C THR A 120 4.72 1.41 -11.98
N ARG A 121 4.89 1.97 -10.79
CA ARG A 121 3.81 2.60 -10.02
C ARG A 121 4.29 3.90 -9.40
N SER A 122 3.60 5.01 -9.68
CA SER A 122 3.84 6.29 -8.99
C SER A 122 3.09 6.30 -7.66
N VAL A 123 3.75 6.78 -6.60
CA VAL A 123 3.17 6.90 -5.26
C VAL A 123 3.56 8.23 -4.62
N GLY A 124 2.70 8.76 -3.75
CA GLY A 124 2.94 9.95 -2.95
C GLY A 124 2.92 9.62 -1.45
N LEU A 125 3.80 10.24 -0.67
CA LEU A 125 3.81 10.17 0.78
C LEU A 125 4.24 11.53 1.35
N TYR A 126 3.35 12.19 2.08
CA TYR A 126 3.59 13.50 2.72
C TYR A 126 4.21 14.56 1.78
N GLY A 127 3.71 14.63 0.55
CA GLY A 127 4.18 15.55 -0.49
C GLY A 127 5.48 15.14 -1.20
N PHE A 128 6.04 13.97 -0.87
CA PHE A 128 7.13 13.37 -1.64
C PHE A 128 6.58 12.29 -2.57
N TYR A 129 6.94 12.37 -3.83
CA TYR A 129 6.56 11.43 -4.88
C TYR A 129 7.70 10.50 -5.29
N PHE A 130 7.35 9.24 -5.56
CA PHE A 130 8.29 8.20 -5.94
C PHE A 130 7.73 7.37 -7.09
N LEU A 131 8.64 6.88 -7.93
CA LEU A 131 8.37 5.85 -8.91
C LEU A 131 8.93 4.53 -8.41
N LEU A 132 8.03 3.58 -8.17
CA LEU A 132 8.37 2.20 -7.88
C LEU A 132 8.57 1.50 -9.22
N ARG A 133 9.69 0.80 -9.39
CA ARG A 133 10.04 0.10 -10.64
C ARG A 133 10.31 -1.37 -10.34
N ALA A 134 9.78 -2.23 -11.20
CA ALA A 134 10.21 -3.61 -11.40
C ALA A 134 10.52 -3.81 -12.88
N SER A 135 11.68 -4.36 -13.19
CA SER A 135 12.08 -4.65 -14.57
C SER A 135 12.93 -5.90 -14.64
N ARG A 136 12.71 -6.72 -15.66
CA ARG A 136 13.63 -7.80 -16.04
C ARG A 136 15.01 -7.22 -16.38
N VAL A 137 16.07 -7.90 -15.98
CA VAL A 137 17.47 -7.47 -16.21
C VAL A 137 17.97 -8.04 -17.52
N GLY A 138 17.83 -7.26 -18.61
CA GLY A 138 18.24 -7.69 -19.94
C GLY A 138 17.54 -8.98 -20.36
N GLU A 139 18.31 -9.93 -20.88
CA GLU A 139 17.83 -11.27 -21.29
C GLU A 139 17.86 -12.30 -20.13
N SER A 140 18.15 -11.89 -18.89
CA SER A 140 18.17 -12.79 -17.73
C SER A 140 16.75 -13.06 -17.20
N GLU A 141 16.59 -14.15 -16.42
CA GLU A 141 15.42 -14.40 -15.56
C GLU A 141 15.45 -13.58 -14.25
N ALA A 142 16.42 -12.70 -14.10
CA ALA A 142 16.54 -11.80 -12.97
C ALA A 142 15.60 -10.60 -13.10
N PHE A 143 15.00 -10.19 -11.98
CA PHE A 143 14.24 -8.97 -11.86
C PHE A 143 14.94 -7.97 -10.95
N ALA A 144 14.95 -6.71 -11.37
CA ALA A 144 15.48 -5.57 -10.62
C ALA A 144 14.34 -4.70 -10.11
N PHE A 145 14.43 -4.34 -8.83
CA PHE A 145 13.47 -3.50 -8.11
C PHE A 145 14.16 -2.24 -7.61
N SER A 146 13.52 -1.08 -7.78
CA SER A 146 14.06 0.18 -7.29
C SER A 146 12.99 1.24 -7.04
N ILE A 147 13.36 2.24 -6.24
CA ILE A 147 12.55 3.41 -5.92
C ILE A 147 13.28 4.62 -6.50
N GLU A 148 12.58 5.49 -7.22
CA GLU A 148 13.15 6.71 -7.79
C GLU A 148 12.37 7.93 -7.31
N ARG A 149 13.06 8.95 -6.80
CA ARG A 149 12.41 10.20 -6.38
C ARG A 149 11.96 10.98 -7.60
N LEU A 150 10.69 11.36 -7.63
CA LEU A 150 10.08 12.15 -8.71
C LEU A 150 9.92 13.63 -8.33
N ARG A 151 9.94 14.51 -9.32
CA ARG A 151 9.51 15.91 -9.14
C ARG A 151 7.97 15.97 -9.10
N HIS A 152 7.41 16.98 -8.44
CA HIS A 152 5.95 17.11 -8.38
C HIS A 152 5.30 17.40 -9.75
N TRP A 153 6.08 17.90 -10.72
CA TRP A 153 5.65 18.12 -12.10
C TRP A 153 6.06 17.00 -13.06
N ASP A 154 6.58 15.88 -12.55
CA ASP A 154 7.02 14.78 -13.40
C ASP A 154 5.85 14.20 -14.21
N PRO A 155 6.00 13.99 -15.53
CA PRO A 155 4.91 13.48 -16.37
C PRO A 155 4.46 12.06 -16.02
N VAL A 156 5.26 11.29 -15.30
CA VAL A 156 4.91 9.94 -14.84
C VAL A 156 3.88 9.96 -13.71
N LEU A 157 3.69 11.12 -13.04
CA LEU A 157 2.65 11.28 -12.03
C LEU A 157 1.27 11.40 -12.67
N SER A 158 0.25 10.86 -11.99
CA SER A 158 -1.14 11.10 -12.36
C SER A 158 -1.48 12.58 -12.33
N GLU A 159 -2.45 12.99 -13.13
CA GLU A 159 -2.88 14.38 -13.22
C GLU A 159 -3.40 14.92 -11.88
N SER A 160 -4.07 14.07 -11.09
CA SER A 160 -4.50 14.39 -9.72
C SER A 160 -3.33 14.75 -8.82
N CYS A 161 -2.26 13.94 -8.82
CA CYS A 161 -1.07 14.20 -8.01
C CYS A 161 -0.39 15.53 -8.37
N ARG A 162 -0.50 15.98 -9.62
CA ARG A 162 0.16 17.21 -10.10
C ARG A 162 -0.64 18.49 -9.82
N THR A 163 -1.97 18.38 -9.71
CA THR A 163 -2.85 19.57 -9.71
C THR A 163 -3.55 19.81 -8.37
N THR A 164 -3.83 18.77 -7.58
CA THR A 164 -4.64 18.90 -6.37
C THR A 164 -3.93 18.50 -5.08
N GLN A 165 -2.78 17.83 -5.16
CA GLN A 165 -2.07 17.34 -3.97
C GLN A 165 -0.94 18.29 -3.53
N PRO A 166 -0.78 18.50 -2.20
CA PRO A 166 0.34 19.27 -1.68
C PRO A 166 1.66 18.55 -1.93
N PHE A 167 2.71 19.30 -2.24
CA PHE A 167 4.04 18.75 -2.49
C PHE A 167 5.10 19.40 -1.59
N SER A 168 6.12 18.62 -1.27
CA SER A 168 7.26 19.09 -0.49
C SER A 168 8.30 19.76 -1.41
N MET A 169 8.76 20.94 -0.99
CA MET A 169 9.82 21.71 -1.66
C MET A 169 11.22 21.25 -1.31
N ARG A 170 11.37 20.28 -0.40
CA ARG A 170 12.69 19.81 0.04
C ARG A 170 13.43 19.13 -1.11
N SER A 171 14.69 19.53 -1.29
CA SER A 171 15.58 19.01 -2.34
C SER A 171 15.93 17.54 -2.16
N ASP A 172 15.87 17.05 -0.92
CA ASP A 172 16.21 15.68 -0.55
C ASP A 172 15.36 15.15 0.60
N ARG A 173 15.36 13.83 0.74
CA ARG A 173 14.67 13.11 1.79
C ARG A 173 15.44 11.88 2.22
N SER A 174 15.73 11.76 3.52
CA SER A 174 16.13 10.48 4.10
C SER A 174 14.93 9.54 4.08
N VAL A 175 15.10 8.38 3.46
CA VAL A 175 14.07 7.35 3.33
C VAL A 175 14.63 6.06 3.90
N CYS A 176 13.95 5.54 4.93
CA CYS A 176 14.09 4.16 5.35
C CYS A 176 13.12 3.33 4.52
N TYR A 177 13.59 2.27 3.86
CA TYR A 177 12.75 1.44 3.00
C TYR A 177 13.12 -0.04 3.04
N GLN A 178 12.16 -0.88 2.66
CA GLN A 178 12.34 -2.30 2.41
C GLN A 178 11.50 -2.70 1.20
N ILE A 179 12.08 -3.50 0.31
CA ILE A 179 11.39 -4.12 -0.82
C ILE A 179 11.20 -5.60 -0.49
N SER A 180 9.97 -6.09 -0.48
CA SER A 180 9.69 -7.53 -0.41
C SER A 180 8.95 -8.01 -1.65
N VAL A 181 9.29 -9.22 -2.09
CA VAL A 181 8.74 -9.86 -3.28
C VAL A 181 8.22 -11.22 -2.86
N GLN A 182 6.94 -11.45 -3.12
CA GLN A 182 6.25 -12.70 -2.85
C GLN A 182 5.84 -13.35 -4.17
N SER A 183 6.23 -14.59 -4.38
CA SER A 183 5.90 -15.36 -5.58
C SER A 183 5.65 -16.82 -5.20
N CYS A 184 4.78 -17.49 -5.96
CA CYS A 184 4.56 -18.92 -5.84
C CYS A 184 5.55 -19.66 -6.74
N VAL A 185 6.48 -20.42 -6.13
CA VAL A 185 7.49 -21.22 -6.83
C VAL A 185 7.19 -22.68 -6.54
N THR A 186 6.95 -23.48 -7.59
CA THR A 186 6.65 -24.91 -7.46
C THR A 186 5.51 -25.24 -6.48
N GLY A 187 4.52 -24.35 -6.35
CA GLY A 187 3.38 -24.51 -5.44
C GLY A 187 3.60 -23.98 -4.02
N GLU A 188 4.80 -23.51 -3.69
CA GLU A 188 5.12 -22.91 -2.38
C GLU A 188 5.27 -21.39 -2.48
N TRP A 189 4.66 -20.69 -1.52
CA TRP A 189 4.82 -19.24 -1.39
C TRP A 189 6.16 -18.91 -0.76
N GLN A 190 6.97 -18.14 -1.49
CA GLN A 190 8.27 -17.68 -1.03
C GLN A 190 8.29 -16.15 -0.94
N GLU A 191 8.83 -15.62 0.16
CA GLU A 191 9.08 -14.20 0.33
C GLU A 191 10.58 -13.92 0.32
N ARG A 192 10.99 -12.92 -0.46
CA ARG A 192 12.36 -12.43 -0.53
C ARG A 192 12.39 -10.94 -0.27
N THR A 193 13.35 -10.47 0.52
CA THR A 193 13.41 -9.09 0.99
C THR A 193 14.79 -8.48 0.79
N SER A 194 14.83 -7.18 0.53
CA SER A 194 16.08 -6.39 0.51
C SER A 194 16.67 -6.17 1.90
N GLY A 195 15.89 -6.44 2.97
CA GLY A 195 16.14 -5.89 4.29
C GLY A 195 15.84 -4.38 4.37
N GLU A 196 15.95 -3.84 5.58
CA GLU A 196 15.78 -2.41 5.84
C GLU A 196 17.02 -1.63 5.38
N LEU A 197 16.81 -0.64 4.51
CA LEU A 197 17.86 0.20 3.95
C LEU A 197 17.54 1.66 4.20
N ASN A 198 18.57 2.46 4.49
CA ASN A 198 18.45 3.90 4.66
C ASN A 198 19.20 4.62 3.55
N GLN A 199 18.50 5.50 2.83
CA GLN A 199 19.11 6.25 1.74
C GLN A 199 18.52 7.66 1.63
N VAL A 200 19.38 8.63 1.35
CA VAL A 200 18.93 9.99 0.99
C VAL A 200 18.61 10.02 -0.51
N LEU A 201 17.35 10.30 -0.84
CA LEU A 201 16.86 10.46 -2.19
C LEU A 201 16.62 11.95 -2.49
N GLY A 202 17.46 12.50 -3.37
CA GLY A 202 17.45 13.92 -3.76
C GLY A 202 16.70 14.23 -5.07
N LEU A 203 16.73 15.49 -5.50
CA LEU A 203 16.26 15.95 -6.82
C LEU A 203 17.37 16.58 -7.68
N SER A 204 18.58 16.72 -7.12
CA SER A 204 19.73 17.41 -7.73
C SER A 204 20.56 16.53 -8.69
N LYS A 205 20.46 15.20 -8.59
CA LYS A 205 21.10 14.27 -9.53
C LYS A 205 20.13 13.90 -10.66
N ARG A 206 20.66 13.58 -11.84
CA ARG A 206 19.88 13.25 -13.05
C ARG A 206 18.83 12.14 -12.82
N CYS A 207 19.12 11.21 -11.92
CA CYS A 207 18.17 10.28 -11.29
C CYS A 207 18.61 10.05 -9.84
N CYS A 208 17.72 10.24 -8.86
CA CYS A 208 17.95 9.85 -7.47
C CYS A 208 17.19 8.54 -7.20
N ARG A 209 17.86 7.44 -7.57
CA ARG A 209 17.35 6.09 -7.45
C ARG A 209 17.92 5.40 -6.21
N SER A 210 17.12 4.54 -5.60
CA SER A 210 17.54 3.65 -4.53
C SER A 210 18.60 2.67 -5.00
N THR A 211 19.28 2.01 -4.06
CA THR A 211 19.99 0.76 -4.35
C THR A 211 19.05 -0.20 -5.06
N VAL A 212 19.52 -0.81 -6.15
CA VAL A 212 18.76 -1.79 -6.92
C VAL A 212 18.77 -3.11 -6.18
N PHE A 213 17.58 -3.65 -5.91
CA PHE A 213 17.41 -4.97 -5.36
C PHE A 213 17.15 -5.95 -6.50
N THR A 214 18.04 -6.92 -6.72
CA THR A 214 17.94 -7.88 -7.82
C THR A 214 17.65 -9.27 -7.27
N LEU A 215 16.73 -9.99 -7.92
CA LEU A 215 16.35 -11.35 -7.57
C LEU A 215 16.28 -12.23 -8.81
N ASP A 216 16.91 -13.40 -8.76
CA ASP A 216 16.81 -14.44 -9.80
C ASP A 216 15.65 -15.39 -9.56
N GLY A 217 15.05 -15.96 -10.60
CA GLY A 217 14.02 -17.00 -10.44
C GLY A 217 12.75 -16.49 -9.74
N VAL A 218 12.30 -15.28 -10.09
CA VAL A 218 11.01 -14.75 -9.64
C VAL A 218 9.93 -15.24 -10.60
N HIS A 219 8.96 -16.01 -10.09
CA HIS A 219 7.82 -16.45 -10.88
C HIS A 219 6.75 -15.37 -10.93
N VAL A 220 6.26 -15.10 -12.14
CA VAL A 220 5.19 -14.14 -12.41
C VAL A 220 3.85 -14.91 -12.45
N PRO A 221 2.77 -14.43 -11.82
CA PRO A 221 2.65 -13.15 -11.13
C PRO A 221 3.32 -13.14 -9.75
N ALA A 222 3.98 -12.01 -9.43
CA ALA A 222 4.59 -11.78 -8.11
C ALA A 222 3.99 -10.52 -7.46
N LEU A 223 3.75 -10.57 -6.16
CA LEU A 223 3.40 -9.39 -5.37
C LEU A 223 4.68 -8.72 -4.89
N VAL A 224 4.86 -7.45 -5.26
CA VAL A 224 5.98 -6.63 -4.82
C VAL A 224 5.47 -5.57 -3.85
N MET A 225 6.06 -5.51 -2.68
CA MET A 225 5.72 -4.56 -1.61
C MET A 225 6.89 -3.65 -1.32
N PHE A 226 6.65 -2.34 -1.40
CA PHE A 226 7.60 -1.30 -1.01
C PHE A 226 7.13 -0.71 0.32
N SER A 227 7.88 -0.96 1.39
CA SER A 227 7.66 -0.34 2.70
C SER A 227 8.54 0.90 2.80
N LEU A 228 7.95 2.07 3.02
CA LEU A 228 8.64 3.35 3.10
C LEU A 228 8.34 4.00 4.45
N ALA A 229 9.35 4.63 5.03
CA ALA A 229 9.23 5.39 6.25
C ALA A 229 10.23 6.54 6.23
N PHE A 230 9.83 7.70 6.77
CA PHE A 230 10.69 8.87 6.81
C PHE A 230 11.15 9.14 8.24
N PRO A 231 12.34 8.68 8.63
CA PRO A 231 12.84 8.89 9.99
C PRO A 231 12.96 10.39 10.29
N SER A 232 12.70 10.76 11.55
CA SER A 232 13.14 12.04 12.08
C SER A 232 14.66 12.10 12.01
N ALA A 233 15.19 13.14 11.36
CA ALA A 233 16.63 13.41 11.32
C ALA A 233 17.19 13.76 12.70
#